data_AF-A0A2M6W9Z5-F1
#
_entry.id   AF-A0A2M6W9Z5-F1
#
_cell.length_a   1.000
_cell.length_b   1.000
_cell.length_c   1.000
_cell.angle_alpha   90.00
_cell.angle_beta   90.00
_cell.angle_gamma   90.00
#
_symmetry.space_group_name_H-M   'P 1'
#
loop_
_entity.id
_entity.type
_entity.pdbx_description
1 polymer ?
#
loop_
_entity_poly.entity_id
_entity_poly.type
_entity_poly.pdbx_seq_one_letter_code
_entity_poly.pdbx_strand_id
1 'polypeptide(L)'
;IKSSDGGVLAPYSWQFTTMAQGICQIDKIEIDPDQHTFTQATPPQNFKNFRAIARAKNNQEVVAVIGVYDWSWQWSKSDPATIIKITNSQTNQETATAENVNGEATLKAEAKIITDIINHTDNKIYTGYAEITNRLCLNPWPAGTEPYKDSGAYANFSLYYCRDSGAEGVDDDLPGLNETPAVQSFDPAKEPEKMWKDYLFLRTDDSTDAIGLRIFDNSESLAPLIWYATQNFQSKGSPSNLLVDGYEAIKDGRSVYVSAANLSGSQLFTNIYLISYNENASEATKEIYNRLLKSWEFNINPEITDHHLCADGQTYCDKDSDCPDKTCDTMKTKLVRDTKRITDLGALKKNLQIFYEASNVDPALKHFPQLLAGSYEIGHTTSKWPSWTSAFASELGVSAPLDPLNGFQLPCKTDSVLNAKYDQESCWNESQKDFVCPEGSHIYEYQASLDGTGFSIYANMEYEGDVKWINGSYRGCQNFKMTQ
;
A
#
# COMPACT_ATOMS: atom_id res chain seq x y z
N ILE A 1 -21.38 -26.15 43.96
CA ILE A 1 -22.69 -25.47 44.08
C ILE A 1 -23.63 -26.46 44.76
N LYS A 2 -24.33 -26.08 45.84
CA LYS A 2 -25.29 -26.97 46.53
C LYS A 2 -26.71 -26.54 46.18
N SER A 3 -27.63 -27.49 46.04
CA SER A 3 -29.05 -27.19 45.88
C SER A 3 -29.67 -26.68 47.19
N SER A 4 -30.88 -26.11 47.10
CA SER A 4 -31.61 -25.49 48.23
C SER A 4 -32.00 -26.47 49.34
N ASP A 5 -31.91 -27.78 49.10
CA ASP A 5 -32.12 -28.88 50.05
C ASP A 5 -30.79 -29.45 50.61
N GLY A 6 -29.65 -28.81 50.32
CA GLY A 6 -28.35 -29.17 50.88
C GLY A 6 -27.62 -30.31 50.18
N GLY A 7 -28.20 -30.88 49.12
CA GLY A 7 -27.57 -31.88 48.26
C GLY A 7 -26.38 -31.32 47.47
N VAL A 8 -25.32 -32.13 47.32
CA VAL A 8 -24.20 -31.82 46.43
C VAL A 8 -24.67 -32.11 45.00
N LEU A 9 -24.85 -31.07 44.19
CA LEU A 9 -25.10 -31.22 42.75
C LEU A 9 -23.83 -31.78 42.11
N ALA A 10 -23.82 -33.09 41.84
CA ALA A 10 -22.85 -33.94 41.13
C ALA A 10 -21.33 -33.61 41.27
N PRO A 11 -20.45 -34.61 41.46
CA PRO A 11 -19.01 -34.37 41.33
C PRO A 11 -18.71 -33.88 39.91
N TYR A 12 -18.26 -32.63 39.78
CA TYR A 12 -17.74 -32.14 38.51
C TYR A 12 -16.32 -32.70 38.36
N SER A 13 -16.12 -33.58 37.37
CA SER A 13 -14.80 -34.01 36.95
C SER A 13 -14.48 -33.37 35.61
N TRP A 14 -13.34 -32.73 35.52
CA TRP A 14 -12.80 -32.14 34.30
C TRP A 14 -11.62 -33.03 33.89
N GLN A 15 -11.71 -33.58 32.68
CA GLN A 15 -10.61 -34.32 32.07
C GLN A 15 -9.96 -33.40 31.05
N PHE A 16 -8.63 -33.28 31.12
CA PHE A 16 -7.84 -32.64 30.08
C PHE A 16 -6.67 -33.55 29.73
N THR A 17 -6.28 -33.51 28.47
CA THR A 17 -5.12 -34.23 27.98
C THR A 17 -3.93 -33.27 28.03
N THR A 18 -2.96 -33.57 28.88
CA THR A 18 -1.66 -32.88 28.82
C THR A 18 -0.87 -33.39 27.63
N MET A 19 0.03 -32.58 27.09
CA MET A 19 1.01 -33.11 26.14
C MET A 19 1.83 -34.21 26.80
N ALA A 20 2.22 -35.23 26.02
CA ALA A 20 3.02 -36.34 26.50
C ALA A 20 4.41 -35.87 27.00
N GLN A 21 4.94 -34.78 26.41
CA GLN A 21 6.12 -34.03 26.85
C GLN A 21 5.97 -32.54 26.47
N GLY A 22 6.43 -31.63 27.33
CA GLY A 22 6.46 -30.18 27.08
C GLY A 22 5.25 -29.38 27.59
N ILE A 23 5.28 -28.06 27.37
CA ILE A 23 4.21 -27.10 27.69
C ILE A 23 3.75 -26.39 26.42
N CYS A 24 2.53 -25.83 26.43
CA CYS A 24 2.10 -24.95 25.34
C CYS A 24 3.00 -23.70 25.34
N GLN A 25 3.63 -23.42 24.20
CA GLN A 25 4.48 -22.25 24.03
C GLN A 25 3.79 -21.23 23.15
N ILE A 26 4.16 -19.96 23.32
CA ILE A 26 3.68 -18.89 22.45
C ILE A 26 4.22 -19.15 21.04
N ASP A 27 3.31 -19.09 20.07
CA ASP A 27 3.59 -19.10 18.65
C ASP A 27 3.34 -17.71 18.06
N LYS A 28 2.23 -17.06 18.46
CA LYS A 28 1.86 -15.70 18.06
C LYS A 28 1.07 -14.98 19.16
N ILE A 29 0.98 -13.66 19.06
CA ILE A 29 0.05 -12.83 19.84
C ILE A 29 -1.07 -12.35 18.90
N GLU A 30 -2.30 -12.43 19.38
CA GLU A 30 -3.48 -11.81 18.76
C GLU A 30 -3.98 -10.70 19.68
N ILE A 31 -4.53 -9.63 19.13
CA ILE A 31 -5.25 -8.61 19.88
C ILE A 31 -6.74 -8.76 19.55
N ASP A 32 -7.60 -8.74 20.57
CA ASP A 32 -9.06 -8.80 20.44
C ASP A 32 -9.70 -7.50 20.98
N PRO A 33 -10.43 -6.73 20.15
CA PRO A 33 -10.58 -6.93 18.70
C PRO A 33 -9.26 -6.62 17.95
N ASP A 34 -9.10 -7.21 16.77
CA ASP A 34 -7.96 -7.00 15.86
C ASP A 34 -8.07 -5.70 15.05
N GLN A 35 -9.23 -5.04 15.10
CA GLN A 35 -9.43 -3.71 14.55
C GLN A 35 -10.55 -2.95 15.27
N HIS A 36 -10.52 -1.63 15.22
CA HIS A 36 -11.60 -0.79 15.72
C HIS A 36 -11.69 0.58 15.04
N THR A 37 -12.90 0.96 14.63
CA THR A 37 -13.20 2.30 14.12
C THR A 37 -13.91 3.16 15.16
N PHE A 38 -13.29 4.28 15.53
CA PHE A 38 -13.93 5.32 16.32
C PHE A 38 -14.70 6.30 15.44
N THR A 39 -15.96 6.56 15.80
CA THR A 39 -16.81 7.55 15.12
C THR A 39 -16.99 8.83 15.95
N GLN A 40 -16.53 8.85 17.20
CA GLN A 40 -16.62 9.99 18.10
C GLN A 40 -15.37 10.10 18.97
N ALA A 41 -14.90 11.33 19.19
CA ALA A 41 -13.78 11.62 20.09
C ALA A 41 -14.25 12.03 21.51
N THR A 42 -15.56 12.08 21.74
CA THR A 42 -16.17 12.45 23.02
C THR A 42 -16.76 11.23 23.77
N PRO A 43 -16.67 11.19 25.12
CA PRO A 43 -17.30 10.14 25.91
C PRO A 43 -18.83 10.06 25.70
N PRO A 44 -19.43 8.86 25.83
CA PRO A 44 -18.81 7.61 26.27
C PRO A 44 -18.29 6.73 25.12
N GLN A 45 -18.36 7.16 23.86
CA GLN A 45 -18.05 6.33 22.67
C GLN A 45 -16.60 6.46 22.20
N ASN A 46 -15.78 7.27 22.88
CA ASN A 46 -14.41 7.59 22.46
C ASN A 46 -13.34 6.63 22.96
N PHE A 47 -13.69 5.52 23.61
CA PHE A 47 -12.70 4.57 24.10
C PHE A 47 -13.08 3.12 23.78
N LYS A 48 -12.06 2.29 23.63
CA LYS A 48 -12.19 0.85 23.36
C LYS A 48 -11.16 0.08 24.16
N ASN A 49 -11.60 -1.03 24.76
CA ASN A 49 -10.72 -1.96 25.43
C ASN A 49 -10.29 -3.06 24.48
N PHE A 50 -9.00 -3.40 24.54
CA PHE A 50 -8.33 -4.42 23.77
C PHE A 50 -7.72 -5.45 24.72
N ARG A 51 -7.67 -6.71 24.28
CA ARG A 51 -7.03 -7.80 25.03
C ARG A 51 -6.00 -8.50 24.15
N ALA A 52 -4.77 -8.58 24.63
CA ALA A 52 -3.74 -9.43 24.03
C ALA A 52 -3.93 -10.90 24.46
N ILE A 53 -3.84 -11.80 23.49
CA ILE A 53 -4.06 -13.23 23.65
C ILE A 53 -2.82 -13.96 23.09
N ALA A 54 -2.08 -14.64 23.97
CA ALA A 54 -0.99 -15.50 23.54
C ALA A 54 -1.55 -16.82 23.00
N ARG A 55 -1.17 -17.20 21.78
CA ARG A 55 -1.66 -18.42 21.12
C ARG A 55 -0.52 -19.40 20.89
N ALA A 56 -0.79 -20.68 21.10
CA ALA A 56 0.09 -21.76 20.67
C ALA A 56 -0.13 -22.07 19.18
N LYS A 57 0.76 -22.88 18.60
CA LYS A 57 0.72 -23.30 17.18
C LYS A 57 -0.61 -23.95 16.75
N ASN A 58 -1.36 -24.52 17.68
CA ASN A 58 -2.68 -25.11 17.46
C ASN A 58 -3.84 -24.10 17.71
N ASN A 59 -3.55 -22.80 17.80
CA ASN A 59 -4.47 -21.70 18.11
C ASN A 59 -5.14 -21.76 19.51
N GLN A 60 -4.66 -22.59 20.43
CA GLN A 60 -5.14 -22.55 21.81
C GLN A 60 -4.52 -21.37 22.57
N GLU A 61 -5.30 -20.73 23.44
CA GLU A 61 -4.78 -19.68 24.34
C GLU A 61 -3.77 -20.29 25.32
N VAL A 62 -2.62 -19.63 25.44
CA VAL A 62 -1.55 -19.97 26.38
C VAL A 62 -1.62 -19.00 27.55
N VAL A 63 -1.64 -19.55 28.75
CA VAL A 63 -1.57 -18.77 29.99
C VAL A 63 -0.19 -18.93 30.62
N ALA A 64 0.33 -17.84 31.19
CA ALA A 64 1.64 -17.85 31.83
C ALA A 64 1.66 -18.80 33.03
N VAL A 65 2.78 -19.51 33.18
CA VAL A 65 3.07 -20.36 34.34
C VAL A 65 4.25 -19.75 35.07
N ILE A 66 3.96 -18.99 36.11
CA ILE A 66 4.95 -18.23 36.89
C ILE A 66 6.14 -19.11 37.29
N GLY A 67 7.34 -18.67 36.94
CA GLY A 67 8.60 -19.36 37.24
C GLY A 67 8.92 -20.59 36.36
N VAL A 68 8.06 -20.93 35.39
CA VAL A 68 8.29 -22.02 34.43
C VAL A 68 8.35 -21.49 33.01
N TYR A 69 7.27 -20.82 32.59
CA TYR A 69 7.13 -20.21 31.28
C TYR A 69 6.25 -18.98 31.43
N ASP A 70 6.91 -17.84 31.59
CA ASP A 70 6.29 -16.58 32.02
C ASP A 70 6.77 -15.44 31.13
N TRP A 71 5.95 -14.40 31.01
CA TRP A 71 6.23 -13.25 30.16
C TRP A 71 5.62 -11.97 30.73
N SER A 72 6.25 -10.84 30.39
CA SER A 72 5.71 -9.51 30.66
C SER A 72 4.99 -8.95 29.45
N TRP A 73 3.90 -8.22 29.67
CA TRP A 73 3.18 -7.49 28.63
C TRP A 73 3.67 -6.05 28.52
N GLN A 74 3.81 -5.57 27.28
CA GLN A 74 4.07 -4.18 26.97
C GLN A 74 3.18 -3.74 25.81
N TRP A 75 2.55 -2.57 25.94
CA TRP A 75 1.75 -1.97 24.88
C TRP A 75 2.46 -0.74 24.31
N SER A 76 2.29 -0.52 23.02
CA SER A 76 2.78 0.66 22.29
C SER A 76 1.89 0.90 21.07
N LYS A 77 2.19 1.94 20.28
CA LYS A 77 1.44 2.27 19.07
C LYS A 77 2.32 2.92 18.01
N SER A 78 1.98 2.68 16.74
CA SER A 78 2.41 3.49 15.59
C SER A 78 1.31 4.50 15.30
N ASP A 79 1.54 5.77 15.61
CA ASP A 79 0.53 6.83 15.52
C ASP A 79 1.19 8.19 15.27
N PRO A 80 1.75 8.42 14.08
CA PRO A 80 2.46 9.66 13.76
C PRO A 80 1.53 10.88 13.78
N ALA A 81 0.24 10.70 13.52
CA ALA A 81 -0.77 11.75 13.52
C ALA A 81 -1.39 12.01 14.91
N THR A 82 -1.00 11.24 15.94
CA THR A 82 -1.50 11.34 17.32
C THR A 82 -3.02 11.25 17.43
N ILE A 83 -3.62 10.32 16.68
CA ILE A 83 -5.08 10.15 16.61
C ILE A 83 -5.66 9.44 17.84
N ILE A 84 -4.85 8.73 18.64
CA ILE A 84 -5.32 8.03 19.85
C ILE A 84 -4.44 8.29 21.08
N LYS A 85 -4.93 7.95 22.26
CA LYS A 85 -4.15 7.80 23.50
C LYS A 85 -4.32 6.39 24.04
N ILE A 86 -3.26 5.81 24.60
CA ILE A 86 -3.31 4.51 25.28
C ILE A 86 -2.90 4.66 26.75
N THR A 87 -3.32 3.74 27.61
CA THR A 87 -3.03 3.78 29.05
C THR A 87 -1.64 3.23 29.40
N ASN A 88 -0.97 2.54 28.47
CA ASN A 88 0.34 1.89 28.65
C ASN A 88 0.31 0.86 29.79
N SER A 89 -0.69 -0.01 29.74
CA SER A 89 -0.91 -1.09 30.70
C SER A 89 0.25 -2.08 30.71
N GLN A 90 0.48 -2.71 31.87
CA GLN A 90 1.46 -3.81 32.05
C GLN A 90 0.76 -5.19 32.09
N THR A 91 -0.51 -5.23 31.72
CA THR A 91 -1.33 -6.45 31.69
C THR A 91 -1.67 -6.82 30.25
N ASN A 92 -2.37 -7.94 30.06
CA ASN A 92 -2.88 -8.31 28.75
C ASN A 92 -4.11 -7.50 28.32
N GLN A 93 -4.46 -6.41 29.01
CA GLN A 93 -5.55 -5.49 28.66
C GLN A 93 -5.02 -4.08 28.46
N GLU A 94 -5.53 -3.38 27.45
CA GLU A 94 -5.19 -1.99 27.14
C GLU A 94 -6.45 -1.23 26.71
N THR A 95 -6.46 0.08 26.92
CA THR A 95 -7.55 0.97 26.51
C THR A 95 -6.99 2.02 25.57
N ALA A 96 -7.50 2.05 24.33
CA ALA A 96 -7.28 3.16 23.42
C ALA A 96 -8.43 4.16 23.53
N THR A 97 -8.11 5.46 23.48
CA THR A 97 -9.06 6.57 23.46
C THR A 97 -8.83 7.43 22.23
N ALA A 98 -9.87 7.71 21.45
CA ALA A 98 -9.81 8.56 20.28
C ALA A 98 -9.58 10.03 20.64
N GLU A 99 -8.66 10.67 19.93
CA GLU A 99 -8.51 12.12 19.86
C GLU A 99 -9.35 12.68 18.71
N ASN A 100 -9.59 13.99 18.70
CA ASN A 100 -10.41 14.65 17.66
C ASN A 100 -9.64 14.87 16.34
N VAL A 101 -9.05 13.80 15.81
CA VAL A 101 -8.24 13.79 14.59
C VAL A 101 -8.58 12.51 13.82
N ASN A 102 -8.99 12.64 12.55
CA ASN A 102 -9.21 11.50 11.66
C ASN A 102 -7.88 10.95 11.14
N GLY A 103 -7.82 9.64 10.93
CA GLY A 103 -6.63 8.95 10.42
C GLY A 103 -6.59 7.50 10.88
N GLU A 104 -5.42 6.89 10.76
CA GLU A 104 -5.15 5.50 11.11
C GLU A 104 -3.95 5.41 12.05
N ALA A 105 -3.98 4.41 12.93
CA ALA A 105 -2.91 4.08 13.87
C ALA A 105 -2.91 2.58 14.14
N THR A 106 -1.74 2.02 14.37
CA THR A 106 -1.59 0.61 14.72
C THR A 106 -1.32 0.48 16.22
N LEU A 107 -2.15 -0.27 16.93
CA LEU A 107 -1.93 -0.68 18.31
C LEU A 107 -1.05 -1.93 18.34
N LYS A 108 -0.05 -1.96 19.22
CA LYS A 108 0.90 -3.07 19.35
C LYS A 108 0.92 -3.63 20.77
N ALA A 109 0.88 -4.96 20.88
CA ALA A 109 1.08 -5.71 22.11
C ALA A 109 2.29 -6.64 22.00
N GLU A 110 3.17 -6.59 23.00
CA GLU A 110 4.36 -7.43 23.10
C GLU A 110 4.31 -8.34 24.31
N ALA A 111 4.59 -9.62 24.11
CA ALA A 111 4.87 -10.59 25.16
C ALA A 111 6.37 -10.91 25.15
N LYS A 112 7.10 -10.41 26.14
CA LYS A 112 8.53 -10.72 26.31
C LYS A 112 8.70 -11.86 27.31
N ILE A 113 9.25 -12.99 26.88
CA ILE A 113 9.53 -14.13 27.75
C ILE A 113 10.54 -13.71 28.83
N ILE A 114 10.15 -13.80 30.10
CA ILE A 114 11.00 -13.47 31.27
C ILE A 114 11.56 -14.72 31.94
N THR A 115 10.93 -15.88 31.75
CA THR A 115 11.41 -17.17 32.26
C THR A 115 10.95 -18.26 31.31
N ASP A 116 11.90 -19.07 30.84
CA ASP A 116 11.61 -20.34 30.17
C ASP A 116 12.62 -21.41 30.61
N ILE A 117 12.23 -22.23 31.59
CA ILE A 117 13.11 -23.28 32.12
C ILE A 117 13.17 -24.53 31.22
N ILE A 118 12.39 -24.57 30.14
CA ILE A 118 12.25 -25.75 29.29
C ILE A 118 13.08 -25.58 28.02
N ASN A 119 12.90 -24.49 27.29
CA ASN A 119 13.59 -24.22 26.03
C ASN A 119 14.57 -23.05 26.11
N HIS A 120 14.68 -22.37 27.27
CA HIS A 120 15.60 -21.25 27.48
C HIS A 120 15.45 -20.14 26.43
N THR A 121 14.19 -19.80 26.11
CA THR A 121 13.84 -18.73 25.15
C THR A 121 13.70 -17.35 25.80
N ASP A 122 14.36 -17.13 26.94
CA ASP A 122 14.34 -15.87 27.67
C ASP A 122 14.70 -14.68 26.77
N ASN A 123 14.00 -13.56 26.96
CA ASN A 123 14.03 -12.36 26.13
C ASN A 123 13.46 -12.48 24.71
N LYS A 124 12.95 -13.65 24.30
CA LYS A 124 12.17 -13.74 23.05
C LYS A 124 10.92 -12.86 23.16
N ILE A 125 10.64 -12.09 22.12
CA ILE A 125 9.47 -11.22 22.03
C ILE A 125 8.52 -11.80 20.98
N TYR A 126 7.25 -11.83 21.32
CA TYR A 126 6.16 -12.08 20.38
C TYR A 126 5.28 -10.84 20.31
N THR A 127 4.86 -10.48 19.11
CA THR A 127 4.12 -9.24 18.86
C THR A 127 2.77 -9.56 18.21
N GLY A 128 1.75 -8.80 18.58
CA GLY A 128 0.45 -8.77 17.92
C GLY A 128 0.04 -7.33 17.65
N TYR A 129 -0.80 -7.15 16.64
CA TYR A 129 -1.24 -5.83 16.16
C TYR A 129 -2.76 -5.75 16.13
N ALA A 130 -3.27 -4.52 16.24
CA ALA A 130 -4.66 -4.19 15.96
C ALA A 130 -4.74 -2.83 15.26
N GLU A 131 -5.57 -2.74 14.22
CA GLU A 131 -5.75 -1.51 13.45
C GLU A 131 -6.80 -0.62 14.09
N ILE A 132 -6.45 0.66 14.28
CA ILE A 132 -7.36 1.65 14.84
C ILE A 132 -7.56 2.77 13.84
N THR A 133 -8.82 3.03 13.51
CA THR A 133 -9.18 4.08 12.57
C THR A 133 -10.07 5.11 13.27
N ASN A 134 -9.69 6.38 13.20
CA ASN A 134 -10.57 7.48 13.55
C ASN A 134 -11.31 7.94 12.28
N ARG A 135 -12.59 7.59 12.19
CA ARG A 135 -13.55 8.10 11.20
C ARG A 135 -14.64 8.87 11.93
N LEU A 136 -14.23 9.95 12.58
CA LEU A 136 -15.07 10.79 13.41
C LEU A 136 -16.16 11.44 12.56
N CYS A 137 -17.38 10.96 12.75
CA CYS A 137 -18.56 11.40 12.03
C CYS A 137 -19.83 10.90 12.73
N LEU A 138 -20.75 11.82 13.04
CA LEU A 138 -22.04 11.45 13.62
C LEU A 138 -22.97 10.82 12.57
N ASN A 139 -22.96 11.36 11.35
CA ASN A 139 -23.79 10.92 10.24
C ASN A 139 -22.93 10.47 9.05
N PRO A 140 -22.34 9.27 9.06
CA PRO A 140 -21.52 8.78 7.96
C PRO A 140 -22.35 8.27 6.77
N TRP A 141 -21.70 8.18 5.61
CA TRP A 141 -22.11 7.33 4.51
C TRP A 141 -21.00 6.32 4.14
N PRO A 142 -21.34 5.03 3.99
CA PRO A 142 -22.60 4.40 4.36
C PRO A 142 -22.96 4.57 5.83
N ALA A 143 -24.23 4.36 6.19
CA ALA A 143 -24.66 4.39 7.57
C ALA A 143 -23.99 3.25 8.37
N GLY A 144 -23.42 3.60 9.53
CA GLY A 144 -22.71 2.65 10.40
C GLY A 144 -21.23 2.95 10.53
N THR A 145 -20.43 1.92 10.86
CA THR A 145 -18.98 2.04 11.12
C THR A 145 -18.13 1.59 9.94
N GLU A 146 -18.73 0.95 8.93
CA GLU A 146 -18.02 0.37 7.80
C GLU A 146 -18.20 1.21 6.53
N PRO A 147 -17.15 1.38 5.72
CA PRO A 147 -17.25 2.01 4.41
C PRO A 147 -18.01 1.11 3.43
N TYR A 148 -18.45 1.69 2.31
CA TYR A 148 -18.84 0.89 1.16
C TYR A 148 -17.60 0.16 0.64
N LYS A 149 -17.67 -1.15 0.43
CA LYS A 149 -16.54 -1.95 -0.05
C LYS A 149 -16.97 -2.74 -1.29
N ASP A 150 -16.14 -2.76 -2.32
CA ASP A 150 -16.20 -3.77 -3.37
C ASP A 150 -14.90 -4.59 -3.33
N SER A 151 -14.96 -5.72 -2.63
CA SER A 151 -13.89 -6.73 -2.56
C SER A 151 -13.97 -7.75 -3.71
N GLY A 152 -14.79 -7.48 -4.73
CA GLY A 152 -14.89 -8.31 -5.91
C GLY A 152 -13.63 -8.20 -6.78
N ALA A 153 -13.42 -9.22 -7.62
CA ALA A 153 -12.32 -9.24 -8.58
C ALA A 153 -12.25 -7.91 -9.35
N TYR A 154 -11.03 -7.39 -9.49
CA TYR A 154 -10.70 -6.14 -10.19
C TYR A 154 -11.10 -4.82 -9.49
N ALA A 155 -11.76 -4.85 -8.31
CA ALA A 155 -12.20 -3.64 -7.62
C ALA A 155 -11.36 -3.29 -6.39
N ASN A 156 -11.38 -4.14 -5.35
CA ASN A 156 -10.66 -3.97 -4.08
C ASN A 156 -10.48 -2.51 -3.64
N PHE A 157 -11.60 -1.79 -3.50
CA PHE A 157 -11.62 -0.42 -2.99
C PHE A 157 -12.71 -0.23 -1.93
N SER A 158 -12.55 0.81 -1.10
CA SER A 158 -13.60 1.31 -0.21
C SER A 158 -13.94 2.78 -0.50
N LEU A 159 -15.19 3.16 -0.23
CA LEU A 159 -15.67 4.53 -0.30
C LEU A 159 -16.37 4.90 1.00
N TYR A 160 -16.10 6.11 1.45
CA TYR A 160 -16.68 6.68 2.65
C TYR A 160 -16.81 8.19 2.47
N TYR A 161 -17.79 8.81 3.11
CA TYR A 161 -17.71 10.23 3.45
C TYR A 161 -18.54 10.53 4.70
N CYS A 162 -18.11 11.54 5.45
CA CYS A 162 -18.95 12.08 6.51
C CYS A 162 -20.00 13.02 5.90
N ARG A 163 -21.28 12.83 6.22
CA ARG A 163 -22.37 13.74 5.78
C ARG A 163 -22.44 14.98 6.64
N ASP A 164 -22.16 14.81 7.93
CA ASP A 164 -22.15 15.86 8.95
C ASP A 164 -21.24 17.04 8.56
N SER A 165 -21.71 18.25 8.83
CA SER A 165 -20.99 19.52 8.62
C SER A 165 -20.76 20.30 9.92
N GLY A 166 -21.02 19.68 11.07
CA GLY A 166 -20.59 20.10 12.40
C GLY A 166 -21.68 20.70 13.28
N ALA A 167 -22.91 20.91 12.78
CA ALA A 167 -24.03 21.26 13.64
C ALA A 167 -24.67 20.00 14.25
N GLU A 168 -25.28 20.14 15.43
CA GLU A 168 -26.10 19.04 15.97
C GLU A 168 -27.35 18.84 15.11
N GLY A 169 -27.66 17.58 14.79
CA GLY A 169 -28.84 17.21 14.01
C GLY A 169 -28.46 16.71 12.63
N VAL A 170 -29.35 16.92 11.66
CA VAL A 170 -29.17 16.50 10.25
C VAL A 170 -29.49 17.62 9.25
N ASP A 171 -29.74 18.83 9.75
CA ASP A 171 -30.24 19.94 8.92
C ASP A 171 -29.16 20.50 7.98
N ASP A 172 -27.89 20.41 8.40
CA ASP A 172 -26.69 20.79 7.63
C ASP A 172 -25.98 19.58 6.98
N ASP A 173 -26.49 18.36 7.20
CA ASP A 173 -25.93 17.15 6.63
C ASP A 173 -26.02 17.17 5.10
N LEU A 174 -24.98 16.67 4.46
CA LEU A 174 -25.06 16.27 3.06
C LEU A 174 -26.07 15.13 2.88
N PRO A 175 -26.74 15.04 1.72
CA PRO A 175 -27.59 13.89 1.41
C PRO A 175 -26.75 12.62 1.30
N GLY A 176 -27.35 11.46 1.62
CA GLY A 176 -26.72 10.16 1.43
C GLY A 176 -26.70 9.73 -0.04
N LEU A 177 -25.81 8.78 -0.39
CA LEU A 177 -25.90 8.04 -1.66
C LEU A 177 -26.61 6.70 -1.42
N ASN A 178 -27.17 6.10 -2.47
CA ASN A 178 -27.75 4.77 -2.38
C ASN A 178 -26.64 3.76 -2.06
N GLU A 179 -26.75 3.07 -0.94
CA GLU A 179 -25.77 2.08 -0.46
C GLU A 179 -25.75 0.80 -1.30
N THR A 180 -26.78 0.59 -2.13
CA THR A 180 -26.82 -0.43 -3.18
C THR A 180 -26.76 0.25 -4.56
N PRO A 181 -25.58 0.73 -5.00
CA PRO A 181 -25.45 1.35 -6.32
C PRO A 181 -25.79 0.35 -7.43
N ALA A 182 -26.22 0.87 -8.57
CA ALA A 182 -26.34 0.02 -9.76
C ALA A 182 -24.92 -0.33 -10.25
N VAL A 183 -24.61 -1.62 -10.36
CA VAL A 183 -23.30 -2.11 -10.79
C VAL A 183 -23.45 -2.98 -12.04
N GLN A 184 -22.63 -2.69 -13.06
CA GLN A 184 -22.48 -3.51 -14.25
C GLN A 184 -21.04 -4.06 -14.30
N SER A 185 -20.89 -5.32 -14.72
CA SER A 185 -19.59 -5.98 -14.88
C SER A 185 -19.38 -6.38 -16.34
N PHE A 186 -18.13 -6.32 -16.76
CA PHE A 186 -17.73 -6.42 -18.16
C PHE A 186 -16.50 -7.35 -18.29
N ASP A 187 -16.29 -7.87 -19.50
CA ASP A 187 -15.10 -8.63 -19.88
C ASP A 187 -14.26 -7.77 -20.85
N PRO A 188 -13.14 -7.17 -20.41
CA PRO A 188 -12.30 -6.31 -21.25
C PRO A 188 -11.77 -6.98 -22.51
N ALA A 189 -11.65 -8.31 -22.53
CA ALA A 189 -11.25 -9.03 -23.74
C ALA A 189 -12.32 -8.99 -24.84
N LYS A 190 -13.58 -8.68 -24.47
CA LYS A 190 -14.74 -8.60 -25.35
C LYS A 190 -15.25 -7.17 -25.57
N GLU A 191 -14.85 -6.23 -24.72
CA GLU A 191 -15.32 -4.84 -24.74
C GLU A 191 -14.28 -3.89 -25.37
N PRO A 192 -14.67 -3.03 -26.32
CA PRO A 192 -13.75 -2.09 -26.98
C PRO A 192 -13.16 -1.05 -26.02
N GLU A 193 -13.89 -0.69 -24.96
CA GLU A 193 -13.43 0.25 -23.93
C GLU A 193 -12.55 -0.42 -22.85
N LYS A 194 -12.36 -1.75 -22.92
CA LYS A 194 -11.60 -2.54 -21.94
C LYS A 194 -11.99 -2.26 -20.48
N MET A 195 -13.29 -2.14 -20.21
CA MET A 195 -13.83 -1.86 -18.88
C MET A 195 -14.05 -3.15 -18.09
N TRP A 196 -13.83 -3.11 -16.78
CA TRP A 196 -14.16 -4.18 -15.83
C TRP A 196 -15.51 -3.96 -15.17
N LYS A 197 -15.78 -2.75 -14.67
CA LYS A 197 -16.98 -2.42 -13.90
C LYS A 197 -17.44 -0.97 -14.11
N ASP A 198 -18.75 -0.74 -14.03
CA ASP A 198 -19.40 0.58 -14.01
C ASP A 198 -20.39 0.64 -12.83
N TYR A 199 -20.28 1.67 -11.99
CA TYR A 199 -21.09 1.90 -10.81
C TYR A 199 -21.82 3.22 -10.97
N LEU A 200 -23.09 3.25 -10.59
CA LEU A 200 -23.90 4.46 -10.51
C LEU A 200 -24.45 4.63 -9.10
N PHE A 201 -23.91 5.62 -8.39
CA PHE A 201 -24.37 6.05 -7.08
C PHE A 201 -25.37 7.19 -7.25
N LEU A 202 -26.63 6.93 -6.93
CA LEU A 202 -27.70 7.93 -6.93
C LEU A 202 -27.85 8.54 -5.54
N ARG A 203 -28.29 9.79 -5.46
CA ARG A 203 -28.67 10.38 -4.18
C ARG A 203 -29.93 9.72 -3.60
N THR A 204 -30.03 9.78 -2.28
CA THR A 204 -31.16 9.23 -1.51
C THR A 204 -32.33 10.21 -1.35
N ASP A 205 -32.13 11.49 -1.68
CA ASP A 205 -33.16 12.52 -1.70
C ASP A 205 -33.73 12.73 -3.12
N ASP A 206 -34.60 13.73 -3.29
CA ASP A 206 -35.32 13.96 -4.56
C ASP A 206 -34.43 14.48 -5.71
N SER A 207 -33.11 14.57 -5.50
CA SER A 207 -32.17 14.98 -6.53
C SER A 207 -31.98 13.88 -7.58
N THR A 208 -31.85 14.30 -8.84
CA THR A 208 -31.46 13.41 -9.94
C THR A 208 -29.95 13.35 -10.14
N ASP A 209 -29.16 13.97 -9.25
CA ASP A 209 -27.70 13.93 -9.34
C ASP A 209 -27.16 12.52 -9.07
N ALA A 210 -26.03 12.23 -9.71
CA ALA A 210 -25.37 10.93 -9.64
C ALA A 210 -23.85 11.09 -9.65
N ILE A 211 -23.19 10.14 -9.00
CA ILE A 211 -21.74 9.92 -9.08
C ILE A 211 -21.53 8.57 -9.76
N GLY A 212 -20.79 8.59 -10.87
CA GLY A 212 -20.35 7.39 -11.58
C GLY A 212 -18.93 7.02 -11.18
N LEU A 213 -18.68 5.72 -11.04
CA LEU A 213 -17.33 5.16 -10.89
C LEU A 213 -17.14 4.07 -11.94
N ARG A 214 -16.02 4.08 -12.65
CA ARG A 214 -15.67 3.05 -13.64
C ARG A 214 -14.28 2.52 -13.38
N ILE A 215 -14.07 1.25 -13.73
CA ILE A 215 -12.77 0.60 -13.61
C ILE A 215 -12.37 0.08 -14.97
N PHE A 216 -11.26 0.58 -15.51
CA PHE A 216 -10.70 0.17 -16.79
C PHE A 216 -9.44 -0.67 -16.60
N ASP A 217 -9.23 -1.60 -17.52
CA ASP A 217 -7.95 -2.30 -17.66
C ASP A 217 -6.82 -1.31 -17.95
N ASN A 218 -5.69 -1.53 -17.29
CA ASN A 218 -4.43 -0.86 -17.58
C ASN A 218 -3.30 -1.88 -17.72
N SER A 219 -3.52 -2.92 -18.52
CA SER A 219 -2.53 -3.99 -18.78
C SER A 219 -1.20 -3.46 -19.35
N GLU A 220 -1.23 -2.33 -20.06
CA GLU A 220 -0.02 -1.64 -20.56
C GLU A 220 0.71 -0.83 -19.48
N SER A 221 0.18 -0.79 -18.25
CA SER A 221 0.78 -0.10 -17.12
C SER A 221 1.06 1.37 -17.43
N LEU A 222 0.09 2.08 -18.01
CA LEU A 222 0.28 3.48 -18.38
C LEU A 222 0.01 4.38 -17.18
N ALA A 223 0.86 5.39 -17.00
CA ALA A 223 0.57 6.52 -16.12
C ALA A 223 -0.75 7.21 -16.53
N PRO A 224 -1.52 7.77 -15.59
CA PRO A 224 -2.90 8.19 -15.83
C PRO A 224 -3.01 9.27 -16.93
N LEU A 225 -2.06 10.20 -17.02
CA LEU A 225 -2.00 11.20 -18.08
C LEU A 225 -1.80 10.58 -19.47
N ILE A 226 -0.90 9.59 -19.57
CA ILE A 226 -0.58 8.90 -20.82
C ILE A 226 -1.75 8.00 -21.25
N TRP A 227 -2.37 7.31 -20.30
CA TRP A 227 -3.58 6.52 -20.54
C TRP A 227 -4.73 7.42 -21.02
N TYR A 228 -4.95 8.56 -20.38
CA TYR A 228 -5.97 9.52 -20.79
C TYR A 228 -5.70 10.07 -22.21
N ALA A 229 -4.43 10.33 -22.54
CA ALA A 229 -4.04 10.78 -23.86
C ALA A 229 -4.34 9.75 -24.97
N THR A 230 -4.41 8.45 -24.68
CA THR A 230 -4.78 7.41 -25.67
C THR A 230 -6.27 7.22 -25.86
N GLN A 231 -7.11 7.70 -24.93
CA GLN A 231 -8.55 7.47 -25.04
C GLN A 231 -9.19 8.34 -26.12
N ASN A 232 -10.25 7.85 -26.76
CA ASN A 232 -10.99 8.62 -27.78
C ASN A 232 -12.14 9.42 -27.17
N PHE A 233 -11.88 10.14 -26.07
CA PHE A 233 -12.87 11.01 -25.46
C PHE A 233 -13.24 12.17 -26.40
N GLN A 234 -14.55 12.45 -26.51
CA GLN A 234 -15.09 13.48 -27.41
C GLN A 234 -14.52 14.88 -27.13
N SER A 235 -14.17 15.15 -25.88
CA SER A 235 -13.46 16.35 -25.47
C SER A 235 -12.40 15.98 -24.46
N LYS A 236 -11.22 16.59 -24.61
CA LYS A 236 -10.13 16.50 -23.65
C LYS A 236 -9.73 17.90 -23.21
N GLY A 237 -9.70 18.12 -21.90
CA GLY A 237 -9.25 19.38 -21.31
C GLY A 237 -7.75 19.39 -21.07
N SER A 238 -7.35 20.17 -20.06
CA SER A 238 -5.97 20.24 -19.58
C SER A 238 -5.93 19.68 -18.15
N PRO A 239 -5.70 18.36 -18.02
CA PRO A 239 -5.76 17.71 -16.72
C PRO A 239 -4.72 18.25 -15.73
N SER A 240 -5.08 18.33 -14.46
CA SER A 240 -4.16 18.61 -13.34
C SER A 240 -3.82 17.32 -12.60
N ASN A 241 -2.57 17.17 -12.16
CA ASN A 241 -2.15 16.03 -11.35
C ASN A 241 -2.66 16.16 -9.91
N LEU A 242 -2.95 15.02 -9.28
CA LEU A 242 -3.27 14.89 -7.86
C LEU A 242 -2.88 13.49 -7.37
N LEU A 243 -2.95 13.27 -6.06
CA LEU A 243 -2.86 11.93 -5.46
C LEU A 243 -4.23 11.56 -4.88
N VAL A 244 -4.59 10.29 -5.02
CA VAL A 244 -5.75 9.69 -4.35
C VAL A 244 -5.23 8.42 -3.67
N ASP A 245 -5.29 8.36 -2.35
CA ASP A 245 -4.77 7.23 -1.56
C ASP A 245 -3.30 6.87 -1.89
N GLY A 246 -2.48 7.91 -2.08
CA GLY A 246 -1.08 7.78 -2.49
C GLY A 246 -0.85 7.48 -3.97
N TYR A 247 -1.85 7.02 -4.71
CA TYR A 247 -1.72 6.72 -6.15
C TYR A 247 -1.78 7.96 -7.03
N GLU A 248 -1.04 7.93 -8.14
CA GLU A 248 -1.09 8.98 -9.14
C GLU A 248 -2.45 9.06 -9.80
N ALA A 249 -2.96 10.29 -9.89
CA ALA A 249 -4.20 10.58 -10.56
C ALA A 249 -4.10 11.85 -11.39
N ILE A 250 -5.05 12.00 -12.32
CA ILE A 250 -5.31 13.27 -12.98
C ILE A 250 -6.77 13.67 -12.82
N LYS A 251 -7.03 14.98 -12.78
CA LYS A 251 -8.37 15.57 -12.78
C LYS A 251 -8.56 16.39 -14.04
N ASP A 252 -9.62 16.10 -14.78
CA ASP A 252 -10.09 16.94 -15.89
C ASP A 252 -11.57 17.28 -15.69
N GLY A 253 -11.83 18.56 -15.41
CA GLY A 253 -13.16 19.05 -15.05
C GLY A 253 -13.76 18.30 -13.85
N ARG A 254 -14.82 17.53 -14.12
CA ARG A 254 -15.62 16.78 -13.13
C ARG A 254 -15.14 15.34 -12.91
N SER A 255 -14.08 14.93 -13.59
CA SER A 255 -13.61 13.54 -13.63
C SER A 255 -12.21 13.41 -13.06
N VAL A 256 -12.00 12.40 -12.22
CA VAL A 256 -10.67 12.00 -11.71
C VAL A 256 -10.37 10.59 -12.18
N TYR A 257 -9.16 10.39 -12.69
CA TYR A 257 -8.63 9.14 -13.21
C TYR A 257 -7.44 8.74 -12.35
N VAL A 258 -7.56 7.66 -11.58
CA VAL A 258 -6.53 7.16 -10.67
C VAL A 258 -5.90 5.90 -11.25
N SER A 259 -4.57 5.85 -11.32
CA SER A 259 -3.85 4.62 -11.68
C SER A 259 -3.41 3.91 -10.41
N ALA A 260 -4.11 2.84 -10.07
CA ALA A 260 -3.87 2.09 -8.83
C ALA A 260 -3.68 0.60 -9.12
N ALA A 261 -2.79 -0.04 -8.36
CA ALA A 261 -2.63 -1.48 -8.39
C ALA A 261 -3.86 -2.17 -7.79
N ASN A 262 -4.11 -3.39 -8.25
CA ASN A 262 -5.11 -4.27 -7.69
C ASN A 262 -4.54 -5.69 -7.59
N LEU A 263 -4.77 -6.34 -6.45
CA LEU A 263 -4.45 -7.72 -6.19
C LEU A 263 -5.72 -8.56 -6.24
N SER A 264 -5.83 -9.46 -7.21
CA SER A 264 -6.97 -10.37 -7.33
C SER A 264 -6.49 -11.80 -7.58
N GLY A 265 -6.74 -12.69 -6.61
CA GLY A 265 -6.22 -14.05 -6.65
C GLY A 265 -4.69 -14.05 -6.66
N SER A 266 -4.09 -14.74 -7.63
CA SER A 266 -2.63 -14.80 -7.78
C SER A 266 -2.07 -13.76 -8.77
N GLN A 267 -2.80 -12.67 -9.03
CA GLN A 267 -2.43 -11.67 -10.02
C GLN A 267 -2.42 -10.26 -9.43
N LEU A 268 -1.34 -9.55 -9.73
CA LEU A 268 -1.15 -8.15 -9.42
C LEU A 268 -1.11 -7.41 -10.76
N PHE A 269 -1.94 -6.40 -10.92
CA PHE A 269 -2.10 -5.63 -12.16
C PHE A 269 -2.50 -4.19 -11.82
N THR A 270 -2.44 -3.30 -12.81
CA THR A 270 -2.89 -1.91 -12.63
C THR A 270 -4.21 -1.69 -13.32
N ASN A 271 -5.04 -0.82 -12.75
CA ASN A 271 -6.30 -0.37 -13.31
C ASN A 271 -6.32 1.15 -13.39
N ILE A 272 -7.20 1.69 -14.24
CA ILE A 272 -7.60 3.10 -14.17
C ILE A 272 -9.00 3.17 -13.55
N TYR A 273 -9.10 3.80 -12.38
CA TYR A 273 -10.36 4.09 -11.72
C TYR A 273 -10.80 5.50 -12.09
N LEU A 274 -11.96 5.63 -12.72
CA LEU A 274 -12.55 6.90 -13.15
C LEU A 274 -13.76 7.21 -12.29
N ILE A 275 -13.69 8.26 -11.47
CA ILE A 275 -14.85 8.78 -10.72
C ILE A 275 -15.27 10.15 -11.27
N SER A 276 -16.58 10.33 -11.44
CA SER A 276 -17.15 11.55 -12.03
C SER A 276 -18.56 11.81 -11.50
N TYR A 277 -19.01 13.06 -11.48
CA TYR A 277 -20.40 13.43 -11.19
C TYR A 277 -21.13 13.90 -12.45
N ASN A 278 -22.47 13.91 -12.49
CA ASN A 278 -23.24 14.34 -13.66
C ASN A 278 -23.03 15.82 -14.05
N GLU A 279 -23.30 16.18 -15.30
CA GLU A 279 -23.29 17.58 -15.72
C GLU A 279 -24.34 18.38 -14.93
N ASN A 280 -24.01 19.63 -14.60
CA ASN A 280 -24.85 20.54 -13.82
C ASN A 280 -25.22 20.01 -12.41
N ALA A 281 -24.41 19.10 -11.85
CA ALA A 281 -24.61 18.63 -10.49
C ALA A 281 -24.63 19.78 -9.48
N SER A 282 -25.47 19.63 -8.45
CA SER A 282 -25.59 20.57 -7.34
C SER A 282 -24.31 20.66 -6.51
N GLU A 283 -24.16 21.75 -5.75
CA GLU A 283 -23.01 21.94 -4.85
C GLU A 283 -22.89 20.83 -3.80
N ALA A 284 -24.01 20.31 -3.31
CA ALA A 284 -24.02 19.17 -2.39
C ALA A 284 -23.37 17.93 -3.03
N THR A 285 -23.67 17.62 -4.30
CA THR A 285 -23.06 16.48 -5.00
C THR A 285 -21.57 16.68 -5.24
N LYS A 286 -21.15 17.91 -5.58
CA LYS A 286 -19.72 18.24 -5.74
C LYS A 286 -18.97 18.08 -4.41
N GLU A 287 -19.59 18.47 -3.31
CA GLU A 287 -19.02 18.29 -1.98
C GLU A 287 -18.93 16.81 -1.59
N ILE A 288 -19.98 16.01 -1.81
CA ILE A 288 -19.94 14.55 -1.62
C ILE A 288 -18.80 13.93 -2.44
N TYR A 289 -18.69 14.30 -3.71
CA TYR A 289 -17.62 13.84 -4.60
C TYR A 289 -16.22 14.18 -4.05
N ASN A 290 -16.02 15.40 -3.56
CA ASN A 290 -14.73 15.80 -2.98
C ASN A 290 -14.42 15.02 -1.70
N ARG A 291 -15.43 14.78 -0.84
CA ARG A 291 -15.26 13.97 0.37
C ARG A 291 -14.97 12.51 0.04
N LEU A 292 -15.67 11.92 -0.94
CA LEU A 292 -15.39 10.59 -1.45
C LEU A 292 -13.94 10.46 -1.94
N LEU A 293 -13.45 11.41 -2.74
CA LEU A 293 -12.06 11.40 -3.21
C LEU A 293 -11.05 11.45 -2.07
N LYS A 294 -11.37 12.14 -0.97
CA LYS A 294 -10.47 12.30 0.17
C LYS A 294 -10.35 11.04 1.02
N SER A 295 -11.41 10.22 1.07
CA SER A 295 -11.48 8.97 1.85
C SER A 295 -11.69 7.74 0.96
N TRP A 296 -11.28 7.82 -0.29
CA TRP A 296 -11.23 6.66 -1.17
C TRP A 296 -9.99 5.85 -0.82
N GLU A 297 -10.18 4.57 -0.51
CA GLU A 297 -9.08 3.63 -0.23
C GLU A 297 -9.05 2.54 -1.30
N PHE A 298 -7.87 2.19 -1.79
CA PHE A 298 -7.63 1.02 -2.66
C PHE A 298 -6.93 -0.09 -1.88
N ASN A 299 -6.80 -1.27 -2.50
CA ASN A 299 -6.06 -2.41 -1.93
C ASN A 299 -6.59 -2.84 -0.55
N ILE A 300 -7.91 -2.82 -0.35
CA ILE A 300 -8.58 -3.25 0.89
C ILE A 300 -8.50 -4.76 1.16
N ASN A 301 -7.56 -5.42 0.49
CA ASN A 301 -7.19 -6.81 0.65
C ASN A 301 -6.67 -7.01 2.09
N PRO A 302 -7.22 -7.95 2.88
CA PRO A 302 -6.77 -8.17 4.26
C PRO A 302 -5.31 -8.64 4.37
N GLU A 303 -4.75 -9.19 3.29
CA GLU A 303 -3.34 -9.59 3.21
C GLU A 303 -2.35 -8.44 2.95
N ILE A 304 -2.84 -7.23 2.65
CA ILE A 304 -2.00 -6.06 2.40
C ILE A 304 -1.95 -5.20 3.67
N THR A 305 -0.85 -5.30 4.41
CA THR A 305 -0.60 -4.55 5.65
C THR A 305 0.01 -3.17 5.39
N ASP A 306 -0.10 -2.26 6.37
CA ASP A 306 0.59 -0.96 6.34
C ASP A 306 0.85 -0.41 7.76
N HIS A 307 1.46 -1.22 8.63
CA HIS A 307 1.62 -0.86 10.05
C HIS A 307 2.66 0.25 10.30
N HIS A 308 3.50 0.58 9.31
CA HIS A 308 4.60 1.55 9.43
C HIS A 308 5.56 1.24 10.59
N LEU A 309 5.90 -0.02 10.77
CA LEU A 309 6.79 -0.48 11.85
C LEU A 309 7.93 -1.35 11.31
N CYS A 310 9.13 -1.12 11.84
CA CYS A 310 10.27 -2.00 11.63
C CYS A 310 10.09 -3.34 12.35
N ALA A 311 10.95 -4.33 12.08
CA ALA A 311 10.83 -5.64 12.74
C ALA A 311 11.20 -5.62 14.25
N ASP A 312 11.82 -4.53 14.74
CA ASP A 312 11.94 -4.23 16.18
C ASP A 312 10.57 -3.87 16.83
N GLY A 313 9.56 -3.59 16.00
CA GLY A 313 8.22 -3.19 16.33
C GLY A 313 8.10 -1.83 17.05
N GLN A 314 9.15 -1.03 17.12
CA GLN A 314 9.15 0.26 17.83
C GLN A 314 9.43 1.42 16.88
N THR A 315 10.28 1.19 15.88
CA THR A 315 10.73 2.23 14.97
C THR A 315 9.67 2.44 13.88
N TYR A 316 9.16 3.66 13.76
CA TYR A 316 8.30 4.08 12.65
C TYR A 316 9.10 4.06 11.34
N CYS A 317 8.50 3.61 10.25
CA CYS A 317 9.15 3.55 8.95
C CYS A 317 8.16 3.71 7.79
N ASP A 318 8.66 4.23 6.66
CA ASP A 318 7.92 4.29 5.39
C ASP A 318 8.56 3.40 4.32
N LYS A 319 9.83 3.04 4.53
CA LYS A 319 10.65 2.21 3.63
C LYS A 319 11.64 1.40 4.45
N ASP A 320 12.12 0.32 3.86
CA ASP A 320 13.04 -0.61 4.53
C ASP A 320 14.31 0.07 5.07
N SER A 321 14.85 1.05 4.34
CA SER A 321 16.05 1.76 4.77
C SER A 321 15.90 2.61 6.03
N ASP A 322 14.66 2.86 6.49
CA ASP A 322 14.42 3.53 7.77
C ASP A 322 14.66 2.58 8.95
N CYS A 323 14.72 1.27 8.69
CA CYS A 323 14.84 0.24 9.70
C CYS A 323 16.29 -0.25 9.88
N PRO A 324 16.76 -0.47 11.12
CA PRO A 324 18.09 -1.03 11.39
C PRO A 324 18.34 -2.39 10.75
N ASP A 325 17.30 -3.22 10.66
CA ASP A 325 17.29 -4.56 10.08
C ASP A 325 16.83 -4.59 8.62
N LYS A 326 16.55 -3.42 8.04
CA LYS A 326 16.10 -3.22 6.65
C LYS A 326 14.76 -3.90 6.32
N THR A 327 13.84 -4.00 7.26
CA THR A 327 12.48 -4.49 6.95
C THR A 327 11.43 -3.63 7.62
N CYS A 328 10.60 -3.00 6.79
CA CYS A 328 9.47 -2.17 7.19
C CYS A 328 8.15 -2.83 6.78
N ASP A 329 7.23 -2.97 7.72
CA ASP A 329 5.88 -3.49 7.49
C ASP A 329 4.97 -2.40 6.91
N THR A 330 5.15 -2.14 5.62
CA THR A 330 4.44 -1.11 4.84
C THR A 330 4.05 -1.63 3.46
N MET A 331 3.39 -2.79 3.39
CA MET A 331 3.10 -3.44 2.11
C MET A 331 2.28 -2.54 1.17
N LYS A 332 1.27 -1.84 1.69
CA LYS A 332 0.47 -0.90 0.90
C LYS A 332 1.33 0.28 0.41
N THR A 333 2.11 0.92 1.28
CA THR A 333 2.98 2.04 0.87
C THR A 333 4.02 1.59 -0.17
N LYS A 334 4.62 0.39 0.00
CA LYS A 334 5.51 -0.24 -0.98
C LYS A 334 4.80 -0.51 -2.32
N LEU A 335 3.56 -0.99 -2.29
CA LEU A 335 2.75 -1.24 -3.49
C LEU A 335 2.41 0.04 -4.26
N VAL A 336 2.13 1.13 -3.56
CA VAL A 336 1.92 2.46 -4.17
C VAL A 336 3.18 2.90 -4.92
N ARG A 337 4.36 2.79 -4.29
CA ARG A 337 5.64 3.10 -4.96
C ARG A 337 5.91 2.18 -6.14
N ASP A 338 5.65 0.88 -6.02
CA ASP A 338 5.82 -0.06 -7.12
C ASP A 338 4.89 0.23 -8.30
N THR A 339 3.66 0.66 -8.02
CA THR A 339 2.72 1.08 -9.07
C THR A 339 3.27 2.29 -9.81
N LYS A 340 3.82 3.28 -9.09
CA LYS A 340 4.53 4.43 -9.68
C LYS A 340 5.70 4.00 -10.55
N ARG A 341 6.50 3.01 -10.09
CA ARG A 341 7.61 2.44 -10.88
C ARG A 341 7.12 1.81 -12.16
N ILE A 342 6.07 1.00 -12.07
CA ILE A 342 5.49 0.29 -13.19
C ILE A 342 4.89 1.26 -14.20
N THR A 343 4.18 2.30 -13.75
CA THR A 343 3.62 3.32 -14.64
C THR A 343 4.68 4.22 -15.28
N ASP A 344 5.75 4.54 -14.55
CA ASP A 344 6.91 5.25 -15.08
C ASP A 344 7.62 4.45 -16.17
N LEU A 345 7.87 3.16 -15.92
CA LEU A 345 8.50 2.30 -16.91
C LEU A 345 7.59 2.04 -18.11
N GLY A 346 6.27 1.89 -17.91
CA GLY A 346 5.30 1.79 -19.01
C GLY A 346 5.29 3.05 -19.88
N ALA A 347 5.29 4.23 -19.26
CA ALA A 347 5.40 5.50 -19.98
C ALA A 347 6.75 5.64 -20.71
N LEU A 348 7.86 5.26 -20.07
CA LEU A 348 9.19 5.28 -20.68
C LEU A 348 9.27 4.31 -21.87
N LYS A 349 8.75 3.09 -21.74
CA LYS A 349 8.66 2.10 -22.83
C LYS A 349 7.90 2.68 -24.02
N LYS A 350 6.78 3.36 -23.79
CA LYS A 350 6.00 4.00 -24.85
C LYS A 350 6.78 5.13 -25.54
N ASN A 351 7.46 5.98 -24.77
CA ASN A 351 8.27 7.06 -25.32
C ASN A 351 9.47 6.51 -26.13
N LEU A 352 10.09 5.43 -25.66
CA LEU A 352 11.13 4.70 -26.39
C LEU A 352 10.60 4.15 -27.72
N GLN A 353 9.39 3.61 -27.74
CA GLN A 353 8.78 3.15 -28.99
C GLN A 353 8.51 4.31 -29.96
N ILE A 354 8.00 5.44 -29.46
CA ILE A 354 7.79 6.65 -30.28
C ILE A 354 9.13 7.13 -30.87
N PHE A 355 10.18 7.18 -30.04
CA PHE A 355 11.53 7.53 -30.50
C PHE A 355 12.02 6.56 -31.57
N TYR A 356 11.90 5.25 -31.36
CA TYR A 356 12.34 4.24 -32.32
C TYR A 356 11.69 4.45 -33.68
N GLU A 357 10.38 4.68 -33.71
CA GLU A 357 9.66 4.94 -34.96
C GLU A 357 10.10 6.24 -35.65
N ALA A 358 10.50 7.25 -34.88
CA ALA A 358 10.94 8.55 -35.39
C ALA A 358 12.44 8.65 -35.70
N SER A 359 13.25 7.73 -35.17
CA SER A 359 14.72 7.76 -35.24
C SER A 359 15.25 7.72 -36.67
N ASN A 360 14.59 6.98 -37.56
CA ASN A 360 14.93 6.92 -38.97
C ASN A 360 13.72 6.56 -39.84
N VAL A 361 13.72 7.06 -41.09
CA VAL A 361 12.73 6.71 -42.10
C VAL A 361 12.94 5.32 -42.67
N ASP A 362 14.18 4.83 -42.71
CA ASP A 362 14.52 3.47 -43.11
C ASP A 362 14.34 2.52 -41.91
N PRO A 363 13.42 1.54 -41.96
CA PRO A 363 13.21 0.58 -40.89
C PRO A 363 14.48 -0.18 -40.47
N ALA A 364 15.44 -0.38 -41.39
CA ALA A 364 16.69 -1.08 -41.11
C ALA A 364 17.70 -0.22 -40.32
N LEU A 365 17.47 1.08 -40.21
CA LEU A 365 18.33 2.05 -39.53
C LEU A 365 17.67 2.63 -38.26
N LYS A 366 16.47 2.17 -37.90
CA LYS A 366 15.81 2.59 -36.67
C LYS A 366 16.57 2.07 -35.45
N HIS A 367 16.64 2.90 -34.43
CA HIS A 367 17.35 2.56 -33.19
C HIS A 367 16.68 3.20 -31.97
N PHE A 368 16.96 2.65 -30.80
CA PHE A 368 16.74 3.28 -29.51
C PHE A 368 17.93 4.17 -29.12
N PRO A 369 17.82 5.02 -28.08
CA PRO A 369 18.95 5.84 -27.62
C PRO A 369 20.19 5.01 -27.28
N GLN A 370 21.24 5.11 -28.09
CA GLN A 370 22.39 4.20 -27.96
C GLN A 370 23.42 4.67 -26.94
N LEU A 371 23.35 5.93 -26.49
CA LEU A 371 24.28 6.52 -25.52
C LEU A 371 25.75 6.18 -25.83
N LEU A 372 26.18 6.39 -27.08
CA LEU A 372 27.55 6.10 -27.54
C LEU A 372 28.62 6.93 -26.81
N ALA A 373 28.21 8.04 -26.21
CA ALA A 373 29.00 8.89 -25.34
C ALA A 373 28.08 9.62 -24.34
N GLY A 374 28.67 10.27 -23.33
CA GLY A 374 27.92 11.11 -22.39
C GLY A 374 27.30 10.35 -21.22
N SER A 375 27.53 9.04 -21.11
CA SER A 375 27.25 8.21 -19.93
C SER A 375 28.53 7.49 -19.47
N TYR A 376 28.53 6.94 -18.25
CA TYR A 376 29.67 6.18 -17.74
C TYR A 376 29.88 4.87 -18.50
N GLU A 377 28.79 4.24 -18.95
CA GLU A 377 28.79 3.01 -19.75
C GLU A 377 28.03 3.23 -21.07
N ILE A 378 28.58 2.71 -22.18
CA ILE A 378 27.95 2.81 -23.50
C ILE A 378 26.61 2.09 -23.48
N GLY A 379 25.57 2.75 -23.98
CA GLY A 379 24.22 2.18 -24.02
C GLY A 379 23.56 2.02 -22.66
N HIS A 380 24.14 2.53 -21.57
CA HIS A 380 23.62 2.33 -20.23
C HIS A 380 23.54 3.64 -19.44
N THR A 381 22.45 3.84 -18.70
CA THR A 381 22.30 4.95 -17.76
C THR A 381 21.37 4.58 -16.61
N THR A 382 21.54 5.25 -15.47
CA THR A 382 20.69 5.09 -14.28
C THR A 382 20.08 6.42 -13.86
N SER A 383 18.93 6.43 -13.19
CA SER A 383 18.28 7.66 -12.68
C SER A 383 19.09 8.44 -11.65
N LYS A 384 20.19 7.87 -11.14
CA LYS A 384 21.19 8.53 -10.30
C LYS A 384 22.32 9.19 -11.10
N TRP A 385 22.56 8.75 -12.33
CA TRP A 385 23.63 9.30 -13.15
C TRP A 385 23.19 10.59 -13.84
N PRO A 386 24.09 11.58 -14.02
CA PRO A 386 23.78 12.79 -14.76
C PRO A 386 23.25 12.52 -16.18
N SER A 387 23.77 11.45 -16.81
CA SER A 387 23.41 11.03 -18.17
C SER A 387 21.93 10.68 -18.36
N TRP A 388 21.21 10.35 -17.29
CA TRP A 388 19.76 10.12 -17.33
C TRP A 388 19.01 11.34 -17.87
N THR A 389 19.42 12.52 -17.42
CA THR A 389 18.77 13.78 -17.78
C THR A 389 19.52 14.48 -18.92
N SER A 390 20.85 14.51 -18.88
CA SER A 390 21.65 15.32 -19.80
C SER A 390 21.89 14.67 -21.16
N ALA A 391 21.87 13.33 -21.25
CA ALA A 391 22.09 12.60 -22.49
C ALA A 391 20.81 11.86 -22.91
N PHE A 392 20.33 10.94 -22.07
CA PHE A 392 19.22 10.05 -22.39
C PHE A 392 17.90 10.79 -22.58
N ALA A 393 17.43 11.56 -21.60
CA ALA A 393 16.19 12.34 -21.74
C ALA A 393 16.26 13.38 -22.87
N SER A 394 17.43 13.99 -23.08
CA SER A 394 17.63 14.95 -24.18
C SER A 394 17.55 14.27 -25.56
N GLU A 395 18.13 13.08 -25.72
CA GLU A 395 18.02 12.29 -26.96
C GLU A 395 16.57 11.80 -27.17
N LEU A 396 15.92 11.31 -26.11
CA LEU A 396 14.52 10.86 -26.14
C LEU A 396 13.52 12.00 -26.45
N GLY A 397 13.91 13.26 -26.21
CA GLY A 397 13.09 14.45 -26.44
C GLY A 397 11.99 14.67 -25.40
N VAL A 398 12.01 13.91 -24.30
CA VAL A 398 11.06 14.00 -23.19
C VAL A 398 11.78 13.78 -21.86
N SER A 399 11.22 14.30 -20.76
CA SER A 399 11.77 14.04 -19.43
C SER A 399 11.70 12.55 -19.10
N ALA A 400 12.81 11.97 -18.64
CA ALA A 400 12.83 10.63 -18.08
C ALA A 400 12.39 10.66 -16.60
N PRO A 401 11.58 9.69 -16.13
CA PRO A 401 11.08 9.67 -14.76
C PRO A 401 12.21 9.33 -13.77
N LEU A 402 11.99 9.61 -12.48
CA LEU A 402 12.89 9.21 -11.40
C LEU A 402 12.20 8.18 -10.51
N ASP A 403 12.96 7.22 -10.00
CA ASP A 403 12.46 6.28 -9.00
C ASP A 403 11.95 7.05 -7.76
N PRO A 404 10.85 6.63 -7.11
CA PRO A 404 10.32 7.34 -5.94
C PRO A 404 11.33 7.51 -4.79
N LEU A 405 12.27 6.57 -4.64
CA LEU A 405 13.33 6.62 -3.64
C LEU A 405 14.66 7.11 -4.24
N ASN A 406 14.92 6.81 -5.52
CA ASN A 406 16.09 7.23 -6.32
C ASN A 406 17.41 7.26 -5.54
N GLY A 407 17.83 6.11 -5.01
CA GLY A 407 18.99 6.00 -4.14
C GLY A 407 19.70 4.66 -4.23
N PHE A 408 21.02 4.70 -4.08
CA PHE A 408 21.83 3.50 -3.88
C PHE A 408 21.77 3.04 -2.43
N GLN A 409 21.65 1.74 -2.20
CA GLN A 409 21.81 1.14 -0.88
C GLN A 409 23.30 0.99 -0.57
N LEU A 410 23.90 2.07 -0.07
CA LEU A 410 25.32 2.13 0.24
C LEU A 410 25.73 1.19 1.39
N PRO A 411 27.00 0.74 1.42
CA PRO A 411 28.11 1.07 0.50
C PRO A 411 28.00 0.38 -0.88
N CYS A 412 28.62 0.96 -1.92
CA CYS A 412 28.64 0.38 -3.28
C CYS A 412 29.21 -1.05 -3.33
N LYS A 413 30.19 -1.33 -2.47
CA LYS A 413 30.72 -2.67 -2.18
C LYS A 413 30.76 -2.87 -0.66
N THR A 414 30.48 -4.07 -0.21
CA THR A 414 30.57 -4.43 1.22
C THR A 414 32.01 -4.39 1.75
N ASP A 415 32.99 -4.76 0.93
CA ASP A 415 34.41 -4.63 1.26
C ASP A 415 34.86 -3.16 1.21
N SER A 416 35.32 -2.63 2.35
CA SER A 416 35.70 -1.22 2.50
C SER A 416 36.84 -0.77 1.59
N VAL A 417 37.82 -1.64 1.28
CA VAL A 417 38.97 -1.31 0.44
C VAL A 417 38.56 -1.25 -1.03
N LEU A 418 37.68 -2.15 -1.46
CA LEU A 418 37.07 -2.09 -2.78
C LEU A 418 36.12 -0.90 -2.89
N ASN A 419 35.29 -0.65 -1.87
CA ASN A 419 34.32 0.43 -1.86
C ASN A 419 34.96 1.80 -2.03
N ALA A 420 36.16 2.01 -1.46
CA ALA A 420 36.91 3.25 -1.60
C ALA A 420 37.31 3.58 -3.06
N LYS A 421 37.17 2.63 -4.00
CA LYS A 421 37.41 2.84 -5.44
C LYS A 421 36.17 3.25 -6.22
N TYR A 422 34.99 3.19 -5.61
CA TYR A 422 33.73 3.56 -6.22
C TYR A 422 33.28 4.93 -5.71
N ASP A 423 32.83 5.78 -6.63
CA ASP A 423 32.15 7.02 -6.27
C ASP A 423 30.79 6.69 -5.64
N GLN A 424 30.50 7.25 -4.46
CA GLN A 424 29.31 6.86 -3.69
C GLN A 424 28.00 7.47 -4.23
N GLU A 425 28.07 8.46 -5.13
CA GLU A 425 26.88 9.04 -5.77
C GLU A 425 26.46 8.30 -7.04
N SER A 426 27.39 7.63 -7.70
CA SER A 426 27.17 6.93 -8.98
C SER A 426 27.40 5.42 -8.90
N CYS A 427 28.05 4.92 -7.85
CA CYS A 427 28.63 3.58 -7.75
C CYS A 427 29.45 3.19 -8.99
N TRP A 428 30.14 4.16 -9.58
CA TRP A 428 31.05 4.00 -10.71
C TRP A 428 32.50 3.94 -10.25
N ASN A 429 33.27 3.00 -10.80
CA ASN A 429 34.71 2.92 -10.63
C ASN A 429 35.41 3.36 -11.92
N GLU A 430 35.91 4.58 -11.91
CA GLU A 430 36.54 5.21 -13.08
C GLU A 430 37.83 4.51 -13.53
N SER A 431 38.59 3.92 -12.60
CA SER A 431 39.84 3.23 -12.92
C SER A 431 39.61 1.87 -13.59
N GLN A 432 38.54 1.17 -13.23
CA GLN A 432 38.23 -0.16 -13.75
C GLN A 432 37.16 -0.12 -14.84
N LYS A 433 36.49 1.02 -15.03
CA LYS A 433 35.35 1.19 -15.94
C LYS A 433 34.25 0.19 -15.62
N ASP A 434 33.90 0.11 -14.35
CA ASP A 434 32.99 -0.87 -13.78
C ASP A 434 31.91 -0.17 -12.94
N PHE A 435 30.65 -0.53 -13.21
CA PHE A 435 29.50 -0.11 -12.42
C PHE A 435 29.00 -1.28 -11.56
N VAL A 436 28.57 -0.95 -10.34
CA VAL A 436 27.91 -1.91 -9.46
C VAL A 436 26.66 -1.27 -8.90
N CYS A 437 25.51 -1.93 -9.06
CA CYS A 437 24.31 -1.56 -8.33
C CYS A 437 24.18 -2.40 -7.05
N PRO A 438 24.32 -1.81 -5.86
CA PRO A 438 24.18 -2.54 -4.59
C PRO A 438 22.78 -3.10 -4.43
N GLU A 439 22.67 -4.36 -3.99
CA GLU A 439 21.38 -4.99 -3.68
C GLU A 439 20.54 -4.08 -2.75
N GLY A 440 19.23 -4.00 -3.03
CA GLY A 440 18.32 -3.10 -2.30
C GLY A 440 18.37 -1.62 -2.73
N SER A 441 19.16 -1.25 -3.74
CA SER A 441 19.07 0.09 -4.34
C SER A 441 17.75 0.25 -5.10
N HIS A 442 17.18 1.46 -5.08
CA HIS A 442 15.96 1.80 -5.79
C HIS A 442 16.26 2.93 -6.77
N ILE A 443 16.49 2.55 -8.02
CA ILE A 443 16.80 3.42 -9.15
C ILE A 443 16.15 2.86 -10.42
N TYR A 444 15.94 3.70 -11.42
CA TYR A 444 15.65 3.24 -12.77
C TYR A 444 16.93 3.06 -13.55
N GLU A 445 16.95 2.06 -14.43
CA GLU A 445 18.07 1.82 -15.33
C GLU A 445 17.56 1.61 -16.75
N TYR A 446 18.29 2.13 -17.72
CA TYR A 446 18.05 1.96 -19.15
C TYR A 446 19.29 1.35 -19.79
N GLN A 447 19.11 0.25 -20.52
CA GLN A 447 20.17 -0.42 -21.25
C GLN A 447 19.73 -0.70 -22.70
N ALA A 448 20.44 -0.11 -23.67
CA ALA A 448 20.29 -0.40 -25.09
C ALA A 448 21.09 -1.66 -25.49
N SER A 449 20.63 -2.37 -26.52
CA SER A 449 21.47 -3.34 -27.21
C SER A 449 22.59 -2.64 -28.00
N LEU A 450 23.71 -3.33 -28.23
CA LEU A 450 24.86 -2.75 -28.94
C LEU A 450 24.55 -2.30 -30.37
N ASP A 451 23.62 -2.98 -31.04
CA ASP A 451 23.12 -2.63 -32.37
C ASP A 451 21.99 -1.59 -32.35
N GLY A 452 21.53 -1.18 -31.15
CA GLY A 452 20.47 -0.21 -30.94
C GLY A 452 19.06 -0.71 -31.28
N THR A 453 18.89 -1.99 -31.63
CA THR A 453 17.60 -2.54 -32.08
C THR A 453 16.67 -2.92 -30.95
N GLY A 454 17.17 -3.00 -29.72
CA GLY A 454 16.40 -3.34 -28.53
C GLY A 454 16.84 -2.56 -27.29
N PHE A 455 16.05 -2.67 -26.23
CA PHE A 455 16.36 -2.08 -24.94
C PHE A 455 15.84 -2.94 -23.79
N SER A 456 16.32 -2.63 -22.60
CA SER A 456 15.77 -3.09 -21.32
C SER A 456 15.71 -1.91 -20.36
N ILE A 457 14.58 -1.76 -19.68
CA ILE A 457 14.41 -0.81 -18.58
C ILE A 457 14.10 -1.59 -17.31
N TYR A 458 14.66 -1.12 -16.20
CA TYR A 458 14.65 -1.87 -14.94
C TYR A 458 14.23 -0.99 -13.76
N ALA A 459 13.70 -1.66 -12.74
CA ALA A 459 13.38 -1.09 -11.45
C ALA A 459 13.55 -2.15 -10.35
N ASN A 460 13.59 -1.71 -9.10
CA ASN A 460 13.57 -2.58 -7.93
C ASN A 460 12.25 -2.42 -7.18
N MET A 461 11.42 -3.45 -7.26
CA MET A 461 10.10 -3.51 -6.63
C MET A 461 10.24 -3.87 -5.14
N GLU A 462 9.43 -3.24 -4.31
CA GLU A 462 9.45 -3.36 -2.85
C GLU A 462 8.34 -4.27 -2.32
N TYR A 463 7.24 -4.47 -3.05
CA TYR A 463 6.09 -5.21 -2.55
C TYR A 463 6.43 -6.69 -2.30
N GLU A 464 6.22 -7.12 -1.05
CA GLU A 464 6.66 -8.42 -0.53
C GLU A 464 5.57 -9.47 -0.39
N GLY A 465 4.32 -9.15 -0.77
CA GLY A 465 3.21 -10.11 -0.72
C GLY A 465 3.45 -11.36 -1.58
N ASP A 466 2.59 -12.36 -1.41
CA ASP A 466 2.74 -13.67 -2.09
C ASP A 466 2.75 -13.56 -3.63
N VAL A 467 2.05 -12.56 -4.16
CA VAL A 467 2.02 -12.22 -5.59
C VAL A 467 2.91 -11.01 -5.83
N LYS A 468 3.90 -11.15 -6.71
CA LYS A 468 4.92 -10.13 -6.93
C LYS A 468 4.94 -9.66 -8.37
N TRP A 469 5.33 -8.40 -8.56
CA TRP A 469 5.64 -7.84 -9.88
C TRP A 469 6.88 -8.45 -10.53
N ILE A 470 7.74 -9.09 -9.73
CA ILE A 470 9.06 -9.59 -10.09
C ILE A 470 9.01 -10.52 -11.30
N ASN A 471 9.68 -10.11 -12.39
CA ASN A 471 9.81 -10.85 -13.63
C ASN A 471 11.26 -10.93 -14.15
N GLY A 472 12.21 -10.32 -13.44
CA GLY A 472 13.63 -10.28 -13.80
C GLY A 472 14.46 -11.30 -13.01
N SER A 473 15.66 -11.62 -13.52
CA SER A 473 16.69 -12.27 -12.71
C SER A 473 17.37 -11.21 -11.83
N TYR A 474 17.44 -11.41 -10.51
CA TYR A 474 18.21 -10.56 -9.59
C TYR A 474 19.66 -10.40 -10.10
N ARG A 475 19.94 -9.30 -10.79
CA ARG A 475 21.31 -8.88 -11.15
C ARG A 475 21.59 -7.58 -10.42
N GLY A 476 22.25 -7.68 -9.27
CA GLY A 476 22.50 -6.52 -8.41
C GLY A 476 21.21 -6.04 -7.74
N CYS A 477 20.78 -4.84 -8.05
CA CYS A 477 19.67 -4.18 -7.37
C CYS A 477 18.31 -4.31 -8.06
N GLN A 478 18.18 -4.99 -9.20
CA GLN A 478 16.95 -5.02 -9.99
C GLN A 478 16.23 -6.36 -9.83
N ASN A 479 14.90 -6.31 -9.66
CA ASN A 479 14.04 -7.50 -9.66
C ASN A 479 12.90 -7.41 -10.71
N PHE A 480 12.78 -6.28 -11.41
CA PHE A 480 11.78 -6.05 -12.45
C PHE A 480 12.42 -5.51 -13.73
N LYS A 481 11.90 -5.97 -14.88
CA LYS A 481 12.37 -5.63 -16.21
C LYS A 481 11.21 -5.47 -17.18
N MET A 482 11.23 -4.41 -17.99
CA MET A 482 10.50 -4.35 -19.25
C MET A 482 11.49 -4.32 -20.41
N THR A 483 11.17 -5.03 -21.49
CA THR A 483 11.93 -5.00 -22.74
C THR A 483 11.08 -4.41 -23.85
N GLN A 484 11.71 -4.21 -25.02
CA GLN A 484 11.02 -4.02 -26.30
C GLN A 484 9.82 -4.96 -26.42
#